data_AF-A0A5N9HRY6-F1
#
_entry.id   AF-A0A5N9HRY6-F1
#
_cell.length_a   1.000
_cell.length_b   1.000
_cell.length_c   1.000
_cell.angle_alpha   90.00
_cell.angle_beta   90.00
_cell.angle_gamma   90.00
#
_symmetry.space_group_name_H-M   'P 1'
#
loop_
_entity.id
_entity.type
_entity.pdbx_description
1 polymer ?
#
loop_
_entity_poly.entity_id
_entity_poly.type
_entity_poly.pdbx_seq_one_letter_code
_entity_poly.pdbx_strand_id
1 'polypeptide(L)'
;MLRASGVDSLDGLLGDIPVEHRNPKINLDTGLSEQELSELFNSIASTNASPSNGYISFLGAGSYQHYIPSTVRSILQRGEFVTAYTPYQPEAAQGTLQVGFEFQTVTCQLTGMEVANAGMYDGPTAFAEACLMSVRVTRRNKVGVLTTADRRLTDTFVAYSKYQGLELVEISPDITEIPKDLACIAIQSPNFFGAIEDVERLTTVAHSNGALSIVHVNPTALGMFKSPGEYGVDIVTAEGQPLGVPMAFGGPYVGLFACKKVHIRQMPGRIIGRTTDTQGRVGYALTLQTREQHIRRERATSNICTSTQLMGLMVTVYTATLGKQGIKDVANLCYQKAHYAASEIDKLNNFSIEPRGTFFHEFVVNCPVPPREINAALLKRNILGGLDISDRSENGMLICVTETILKHDIDRLVSALSEIGSSL
;
A
#
# COMPACT_ATOMS: atom_id res chain seq x y z
N MET A 1 2.77 31.27 -35.23
CA MET A 1 1.75 30.20 -35.29
C MET A 1 0.52 30.68 -36.03
N LEU A 2 -0.24 31.67 -35.53
CA LEU A 2 -1.45 32.20 -36.17
C LEU A 2 -1.31 32.46 -37.69
N ARG A 3 -0.29 33.22 -38.11
CA ARG A 3 0.02 33.45 -39.55
C ARG A 3 0.22 32.15 -40.35
N ALA A 4 0.90 31.16 -39.79
CA ALA A 4 1.16 29.88 -40.46
C ALA A 4 -0.12 29.02 -40.53
N SER A 5 -1.00 29.16 -39.55
CA SER A 5 -2.33 28.55 -39.50
C SER A 5 -3.38 29.29 -40.34
N GLY A 6 -3.03 30.43 -40.96
CA GLY A 6 -3.93 31.20 -41.82
C GLY A 6 -5.06 31.93 -41.07
N VAL A 7 -4.91 32.16 -39.77
CA VAL A 7 -5.89 32.88 -38.93
C VAL A 7 -5.26 34.13 -38.33
N ASP A 8 -6.08 35.17 -38.15
CA ASP A 8 -5.61 36.49 -37.68
C ASP A 8 -5.70 36.66 -36.16
N SER A 9 -6.38 35.76 -35.45
CA SER A 9 -6.59 35.85 -33.99
C SER A 9 -6.70 34.48 -33.33
N LEU A 10 -6.57 34.46 -31.99
CA LEU A 10 -6.86 33.27 -31.19
C LEU A 10 -8.31 32.81 -31.37
N ASP A 11 -9.27 33.74 -31.42
CA ASP A 11 -10.68 33.39 -31.64
C ASP A 11 -10.91 32.74 -33.01
N GLY A 12 -10.16 33.16 -34.03
CA GLY A 12 -10.15 32.51 -35.34
C GLY A 12 -9.60 31.07 -35.29
N LEU A 13 -8.58 30.82 -34.46
CA LEU A 13 -8.03 29.48 -34.23
C LEU A 13 -9.04 28.57 -33.50
N LEU A 14 -9.88 29.13 -32.64
CA LEU A 14 -10.91 28.40 -31.88
C LEU A 14 -12.22 28.19 -32.67
N GLY A 15 -12.21 28.42 -33.99
CA GLY A 15 -13.35 28.35 -34.90
C GLY A 15 -14.22 27.09 -34.76
N ASP A 16 -13.60 25.94 -34.46
CA ASP A 16 -14.26 24.65 -34.35
C ASP A 16 -15.06 24.46 -33.06
N ILE A 17 -14.83 25.31 -32.04
CA ILE A 17 -15.59 25.28 -30.78
C ILE A 17 -16.86 26.12 -30.97
N PRO A 18 -18.07 25.62 -30.68
CA PRO A 18 -19.29 26.45 -30.74
C PRO A 18 -19.18 27.70 -29.86
N VAL A 19 -19.66 28.85 -30.33
CA VAL A 19 -19.46 30.17 -29.69
C VAL A 19 -20.01 30.19 -28.27
N GLU A 20 -21.14 29.55 -28.04
CA GLU A 20 -21.80 29.38 -26.75
C GLU A 20 -20.96 28.62 -25.70
N HIS A 21 -19.93 27.89 -26.14
CA HIS A 21 -19.01 27.14 -25.27
C HIS A 21 -17.64 27.80 -25.15
N ARG A 22 -17.39 28.91 -25.85
CA ARG A 22 -16.13 29.67 -25.74
C ARG A 22 -16.17 30.60 -24.54
N ASN A 23 -14.99 30.82 -23.95
CA ASN A 23 -14.76 31.83 -22.91
C ASN A 23 -15.82 31.85 -21.79
N PRO A 24 -16.17 30.70 -21.18
CA PRO A 24 -17.10 30.70 -20.06
C PRO A 24 -16.56 31.60 -18.94
N LYS A 25 -17.45 32.31 -18.24
CA LYS A 25 -17.05 33.06 -17.05
C LYS A 25 -16.67 32.05 -15.97
N ILE A 26 -15.38 31.96 -15.65
CA ILE A 26 -14.88 31.11 -14.57
C ILE A 26 -14.75 31.99 -13.32
N ASN A 27 -15.42 31.61 -12.24
CA ASN A 27 -15.34 32.32 -10.95
C ASN A 27 -14.13 31.83 -10.16
N LEU A 28 -12.95 32.39 -10.47
CA LEU A 28 -11.69 32.14 -9.77
C LEU A 28 -11.12 33.46 -9.26
N ASP A 29 -10.36 33.36 -8.17
CA ASP A 29 -9.57 34.48 -7.67
C ASP A 29 -8.48 34.88 -8.68
N THR A 30 -7.90 36.07 -8.49
CA THR A 30 -6.76 36.52 -9.28
C THR A 30 -5.57 35.58 -9.06
N GLY A 31 -4.83 35.30 -10.13
CA GLY A 31 -3.63 34.46 -10.04
C GLY A 31 -2.60 35.06 -9.08
N LEU A 32 -2.04 34.20 -8.22
CA LEU A 32 -0.92 34.52 -7.33
C LEU A 32 0.41 34.37 -8.07
N SER A 33 1.42 35.14 -7.66
CA SER A 33 2.81 34.86 -8.02
C SER A 33 3.30 33.55 -7.37
N GLU A 34 4.40 32.99 -7.88
CA GLU A 34 5.00 31.77 -7.33
C GLU A 34 5.37 31.92 -5.84
N GLN A 35 5.84 33.11 -5.44
CA GLN A 35 6.17 33.41 -4.05
C GLN A 35 4.92 33.42 -3.16
N GLU A 36 3.89 34.18 -3.55
CA GLU A 36 2.63 34.26 -2.81
C GLU A 36 1.96 32.88 -2.69
N LEU A 37 2.03 32.08 -3.76
CA LEU A 37 1.52 30.71 -3.78
C LEU A 37 2.27 29.81 -2.78
N SER A 38 3.60 29.92 -2.74
CA SER A 38 4.44 29.15 -1.82
C SER A 38 4.17 29.54 -0.36
N GLU A 39 4.07 30.84 -0.07
CA GLU A 39 3.73 31.36 1.26
C GLU A 39 2.35 30.87 1.70
N LEU A 40 1.35 30.94 0.83
CA LEU A 40 0.00 30.46 1.10
C LEU A 40 -0.01 28.97 1.45
N PHE A 41 0.59 28.10 0.63
CA PHE A 41 0.58 26.67 0.89
C PHE A 41 1.43 26.27 2.10
N ASN A 42 2.54 26.95 2.37
CA ASN A 42 3.30 26.74 3.60
C ASN A 42 2.49 27.13 4.85
N SER A 43 1.72 28.23 4.78
CA SER A 43 0.82 28.64 5.85
C SER A 43 -0.31 27.64 6.07
N ILE A 44 -0.83 27.03 5.01
CA ILE A 44 -1.87 25.99 5.15
C ILE A 44 -1.24 24.72 5.73
N ALA A 45 -0.10 24.28 5.21
CA ALA A 45 0.58 23.07 5.65
C ALA A 45 1.00 23.11 7.12
N SER A 46 1.35 24.27 7.67
CA SER A 46 1.73 24.45 9.08
C SER A 46 0.58 24.23 10.07
N THR A 47 -0.68 24.25 9.59
CA THR A 47 -1.87 23.97 10.41
C THR A 47 -2.12 22.49 10.64
N ASN A 48 -1.45 21.61 9.90
CA ASN A 48 -1.63 20.16 10.02
C ASN A 48 -1.04 19.63 11.34
N ALA A 49 -1.74 18.70 11.99
CA ALA A 49 -1.17 17.90 13.07
C ALA A 49 -0.36 16.74 12.47
N SER A 50 0.93 16.95 12.23
CA SER A 50 1.80 16.01 11.52
C SER A 50 3.20 15.91 12.15
N PRO A 51 3.95 14.83 11.85
CA PRO A 51 5.34 14.72 12.28
C PRO A 51 6.24 15.88 11.85
N SER A 52 5.99 16.49 10.69
CA SER A 52 6.74 17.68 10.24
C SER A 52 6.47 18.93 11.08
N ASN A 53 5.33 18.97 11.79
CA ASN A 53 4.90 20.08 12.64
C ASN A 53 5.06 19.76 14.14
N GLY A 54 5.94 18.80 14.48
CA GLY A 54 6.33 18.49 15.85
C GLY A 54 5.44 17.50 16.60
N TYR A 55 4.54 16.80 15.90
CA TYR A 55 3.72 15.73 16.50
C TYR A 55 4.44 14.39 16.47
N ILE A 56 4.29 13.59 17.53
CA ILE A 56 4.67 12.17 17.51
C ILE A 56 3.45 11.37 17.05
N SER A 57 3.62 10.44 16.11
CA SER A 57 2.51 9.64 15.58
C SER A 57 2.65 8.16 15.89
N PHE A 58 1.67 7.63 16.61
CA PHE A 58 1.47 6.20 16.85
C PHE A 58 0.32 5.61 16.02
N LEU A 59 -0.20 6.40 15.07
CA LEU A 59 -1.13 5.92 14.04
C LEU A 59 -0.41 4.98 13.08
N GLY A 60 -1.09 3.90 12.72
CA GLY A 60 -0.67 2.96 11.69
C GLY A 60 -1.85 2.57 10.82
N ALA A 61 -2.22 1.30 10.86
CA ALA A 61 -3.29 0.69 10.09
C ALA A 61 -3.04 0.91 8.58
N GLY A 62 -1.98 0.33 8.04
CA GLY A 62 -1.70 0.36 6.60
C GLY A 62 -0.98 1.62 6.07
N SER A 63 -0.72 2.62 6.91
CA SER A 63 0.08 3.80 6.56
C SER A 63 1.09 4.08 7.66
N TYR A 64 2.38 3.98 7.35
CA TYR A 64 3.42 3.89 8.37
C TYR A 64 4.52 4.92 8.14
N GLN A 65 4.93 5.61 9.21
CA GLN A 65 6.06 6.52 9.13
C GLN A 65 7.37 5.72 9.08
N HIS A 66 8.04 5.74 7.94
CA HIS A 66 9.38 5.18 7.76
C HIS A 66 10.37 6.27 7.37
N TYR A 67 11.63 6.10 7.75
CA TYR A 67 12.69 7.02 7.34
C TYR A 67 12.98 6.84 5.84
N ILE A 68 12.91 7.93 5.07
CA ILE A 68 13.19 7.91 3.63
C ILE A 68 14.60 8.48 3.40
N PRO A 69 15.58 7.66 2.98
CA PRO A 69 16.93 8.14 2.71
C PRO A 69 16.96 9.22 1.63
N SER A 70 17.89 10.18 1.75
CA SER A 70 18.05 11.27 0.77
C SER A 70 18.30 10.76 -0.65
N THR A 71 18.95 9.60 -0.81
CA THR A 71 19.15 8.91 -2.09
C THR A 71 17.83 8.72 -2.85
N VAL A 72 16.76 8.34 -2.16
CA VAL A 72 15.43 8.16 -2.77
C VAL A 72 14.94 9.47 -3.33
N ARG A 73 14.99 10.55 -2.53
CA ARG A 73 14.54 11.89 -2.95
C ARG A 73 15.36 12.43 -4.12
N SER A 74 16.68 12.23 -4.10
CA SER A 74 17.57 12.69 -5.17
C SER A 74 17.28 12.00 -6.50
N ILE A 75 17.00 10.69 -6.50
CA ILE A 75 16.66 9.97 -7.74
C ILE A 75 15.25 10.33 -8.22
N LEU A 76 14.29 10.46 -7.30
CA LEU A 76 12.90 10.81 -7.61
C LEU A 76 12.78 12.14 -8.36
N GLN A 77 13.63 13.12 -8.02
CA GLN A 77 13.61 14.47 -8.60
C GLN A 77 14.23 14.56 -10.00
N ARG A 78 14.78 13.46 -10.55
CA ARG A 78 15.37 13.45 -11.88
C ARG A 78 14.29 13.57 -12.96
N GLY A 79 14.48 14.51 -13.88
CA GLY A 79 13.52 14.88 -14.93
C GLY A 79 13.05 13.68 -15.76
N GLU A 80 13.96 12.80 -16.11
CA GLU A 80 13.73 11.59 -16.91
C GLU A 80 12.81 10.56 -16.23
N PHE A 81 12.64 10.61 -14.91
CA PHE A 81 11.71 9.75 -14.18
C PHE A 81 10.38 10.46 -13.90
N VAL A 82 10.43 11.73 -13.48
CA VAL A 82 9.21 12.46 -13.07
C VAL A 82 8.35 12.93 -14.25
N THR A 83 8.96 13.18 -15.42
CA THR A 83 8.24 13.70 -16.60
C THR A 83 7.88 12.62 -17.62
N ALA A 84 8.52 11.44 -17.55
CA ALA A 84 8.25 10.36 -18.48
C ALA A 84 6.87 9.73 -18.22
N TYR A 85 6.22 9.29 -19.30
CA TYR A 85 4.99 8.51 -19.23
C TYR A 85 5.25 7.03 -19.51
N THR A 86 4.18 6.26 -19.71
CA THR A 86 4.25 4.81 -19.97
C THR A 86 5.29 4.50 -21.06
N PRO A 87 6.24 3.58 -20.81
CA PRO A 87 7.36 3.32 -21.71
C PRO A 87 6.95 2.46 -22.92
N TYR A 88 6.06 3.00 -23.77
CA TYR A 88 5.59 2.33 -24.99
C TYR A 88 6.66 2.22 -26.09
N GLN A 89 7.65 3.12 -26.07
CA GLN A 89 8.79 3.11 -26.99
C GLN A 89 10.02 2.58 -26.24
N PRO A 90 10.24 1.25 -26.20
CA PRO A 90 11.23 0.65 -25.32
C PRO A 90 12.66 1.14 -25.62
N GLU A 91 12.99 1.42 -26.87
CA GLU A 91 14.31 1.89 -27.30
C GLU A 91 14.69 3.24 -26.70
N ALA A 92 13.71 4.08 -26.38
CA ALA A 92 13.89 5.40 -25.78
C ALA A 92 13.61 5.43 -24.26
N ALA A 93 13.26 4.29 -23.65
CA ALA A 93 12.78 4.22 -22.28
C ALA A 93 13.45 3.13 -21.43
N GLN A 94 14.65 2.67 -21.81
CA GLN A 94 15.34 1.56 -21.14
C GLN A 94 15.61 1.80 -19.65
N GLY A 95 15.92 3.03 -19.22
CA GLY A 95 16.12 3.34 -17.80
C GLY A 95 14.86 3.09 -16.96
N THR A 96 13.73 3.63 -17.41
CA THR A 96 12.41 3.43 -16.78
C THR A 96 11.99 1.96 -16.79
N LEU A 97 12.23 1.24 -17.88
CA LEU A 97 11.92 -0.18 -17.99
C LEU A 97 12.81 -1.04 -17.09
N GLN A 98 14.10 -0.73 -17.00
CA GLN A 98 15.02 -1.43 -16.11
C GLN A 98 14.61 -1.25 -14.65
N VAL A 99 14.29 -0.02 -14.21
CA VAL A 99 13.80 0.23 -12.84
C VAL A 99 12.52 -0.56 -12.57
N GLY A 100 11.59 -0.63 -13.52
CA GLY A 100 10.38 -1.41 -13.35
C GLY A 100 10.63 -2.94 -13.32
N PHE A 101 11.64 -3.42 -14.05
CA PHE A 101 12.10 -4.81 -13.95
C PHE A 101 12.76 -5.10 -12.59
N GLU A 102 13.54 -4.16 -12.07
CA GLU A 102 14.15 -4.23 -10.73
C GLU A 102 13.08 -4.19 -9.63
N PHE A 103 12.05 -3.34 -9.76
CA PHE A 103 10.87 -3.33 -8.88
C PHE A 103 10.19 -4.70 -8.81
N GLN A 104 9.95 -5.32 -9.97
CA GLN A 104 9.39 -6.67 -10.04
C GLN A 104 10.31 -7.70 -9.36
N THR A 105 11.63 -7.58 -9.57
CA THR A 105 12.64 -8.47 -8.99
C THR A 105 12.64 -8.38 -7.47
N VAL A 106 12.65 -7.16 -6.93
CA VAL A 106 12.57 -6.89 -5.48
C VAL A 106 11.26 -7.45 -4.91
N THR A 107 10.14 -7.22 -5.59
CA THR A 107 8.84 -7.75 -5.16
C THR A 107 8.85 -9.28 -5.10
N CYS A 108 9.37 -9.96 -6.12
CA CYS A 108 9.53 -11.41 -6.11
C CYS A 108 10.46 -11.89 -4.98
N GLN A 109 11.60 -11.22 -4.77
CA GLN A 109 12.58 -11.60 -3.74
C GLN A 109 12.04 -11.42 -2.32
N LEU A 110 11.30 -10.34 -2.06
CA LEU A 110 10.67 -10.10 -0.75
C LEU A 110 9.58 -11.14 -0.47
N THR A 111 8.74 -11.42 -1.46
CA THR A 111 7.55 -12.26 -1.29
C THR A 111 7.82 -13.75 -1.47
N GLY A 112 8.97 -14.13 -2.01
CA GLY A 112 9.30 -15.51 -2.38
C GLY A 112 8.55 -16.01 -3.63
N MET A 113 7.95 -15.11 -4.41
CA MET A 113 7.09 -15.45 -5.55
C MET A 113 7.85 -15.47 -6.88
N GLU A 114 7.28 -16.13 -7.88
CA GLU A 114 7.96 -16.37 -9.17
C GLU A 114 7.85 -15.17 -10.13
N VAL A 115 6.74 -14.46 -10.12
CA VAL A 115 6.46 -13.33 -11.03
C VAL A 115 5.73 -12.20 -10.31
N ALA A 116 6.04 -10.96 -10.66
CA ALA A 116 5.38 -9.75 -10.17
C ALA A 116 5.04 -8.82 -11.34
N ASN A 117 4.01 -7.99 -11.16
CA ASN A 117 3.69 -6.93 -12.11
C ASN A 117 4.46 -5.64 -11.77
N ALA A 118 4.30 -4.61 -12.62
CA ALA A 118 4.93 -3.31 -12.44
C ALA A 118 4.10 -2.34 -11.56
N GLY A 119 3.41 -2.86 -10.53
CA GLY A 119 2.70 -2.09 -9.53
C GLY A 119 1.20 -1.90 -9.79
N MET A 120 0.44 -1.78 -8.70
CA MET A 120 -0.99 -1.46 -8.62
C MET A 120 -1.21 -0.09 -7.95
N TYR A 121 -2.44 0.42 -7.93
CA TYR A 121 -2.72 1.75 -7.35
C TYR A 121 -2.31 1.85 -5.88
N ASP A 122 -2.62 0.84 -5.08
CA ASP A 122 -2.33 0.72 -3.65
C ASP A 122 -2.51 -0.74 -3.20
N GLY A 123 -2.23 -1.02 -1.93
CA GLY A 123 -2.41 -2.34 -1.34
C GLY A 123 -3.84 -2.90 -1.44
N PRO A 124 -4.89 -2.15 -1.04
CA PRO A 124 -6.28 -2.62 -1.14
C PRO A 124 -6.75 -2.95 -2.55
N THR A 125 -6.37 -2.15 -3.55
CA THR A 125 -6.70 -2.44 -4.95
C THR A 125 -5.91 -3.63 -5.50
N ALA A 126 -4.66 -3.83 -5.08
CA ALA A 126 -3.90 -5.05 -5.38
C ALA A 126 -4.59 -6.29 -4.79
N PHE A 127 -5.06 -6.21 -3.54
CA PHE A 127 -5.81 -7.27 -2.88
C PHE A 127 -7.12 -7.61 -3.61
N ALA A 128 -7.91 -6.60 -3.97
CA ALA A 128 -9.15 -6.79 -4.72
C ALA A 128 -8.88 -7.49 -6.07
N GLU A 129 -7.83 -7.08 -6.78
CA GLU A 129 -7.44 -7.71 -8.04
C GLU A 129 -6.90 -9.13 -7.87
N ALA A 130 -6.30 -9.48 -6.72
CA ALA A 130 -5.90 -10.85 -6.41
C ALA A 130 -7.12 -11.76 -6.23
N CYS A 131 -8.17 -11.23 -5.59
CA CYS A 131 -9.45 -11.91 -5.45
C CYS A 131 -10.12 -12.12 -6.82
N LEU A 132 -10.18 -11.06 -7.65
CA LEU A 132 -10.73 -11.14 -9.02
C LEU A 132 -9.92 -12.10 -9.91
N MET A 133 -8.60 -12.10 -9.78
CA MET A 133 -7.72 -13.05 -10.46
C MET A 133 -8.01 -14.49 -10.04
N SER A 134 -8.24 -14.73 -8.75
CA SER A 134 -8.60 -16.05 -8.24
C SER A 134 -9.95 -16.54 -8.78
N VAL A 135 -10.94 -15.66 -8.86
CA VAL A 135 -12.24 -15.92 -9.52
C VAL A 135 -12.04 -16.33 -10.98
N ARG A 136 -11.22 -15.60 -11.75
CA ARG A 136 -10.92 -15.94 -13.16
C ARG A 136 -10.20 -17.27 -13.32
N VAL A 137 -9.27 -17.58 -12.43
CA VAL A 137 -8.48 -18.83 -12.47
C VAL A 137 -9.35 -20.04 -12.12
N THR A 138 -10.13 -19.96 -11.05
CA THR A 138 -10.92 -21.08 -10.52
C THR A 138 -12.30 -21.20 -11.17
N ARG A 139 -12.79 -20.13 -11.80
CA ARG A 139 -14.16 -20.00 -12.32
C ARG A 139 -15.23 -20.18 -11.24
N ARG A 140 -14.90 -19.78 -10.01
CA ARG A 140 -15.78 -19.78 -8.84
C ARG A 140 -16.07 -18.33 -8.44
N ASN A 141 -17.25 -18.07 -7.89
CA ASN A 141 -17.73 -16.70 -7.65
C ASN A 141 -17.67 -16.27 -6.18
N LYS A 142 -17.15 -17.10 -5.28
CA LYS A 142 -17.08 -16.80 -3.85
C LYS A 142 -15.66 -16.55 -3.39
N VAL A 143 -15.44 -15.49 -2.63
CA VAL A 143 -14.13 -15.11 -2.08
C VAL A 143 -14.22 -15.17 -0.57
N GLY A 144 -13.34 -15.97 0.04
CA GLY A 144 -13.21 -16.06 1.48
C GLY A 144 -12.17 -15.08 2.00
N VAL A 145 -12.49 -14.24 2.98
CA VAL A 145 -11.54 -13.33 3.63
C VAL A 145 -11.57 -13.55 5.13
N LEU A 146 -10.40 -13.59 5.78
CA LEU A 146 -10.37 -13.73 7.23
C LEU A 146 -11.01 -12.54 7.94
N THR A 147 -11.75 -12.80 9.01
CA THR A 147 -12.37 -11.77 9.87
C THR A 147 -11.35 -10.86 10.56
N THR A 148 -10.08 -11.27 10.60
CA THR A 148 -8.94 -10.51 11.14
C THR A 148 -8.31 -9.56 10.13
N ALA A 149 -8.72 -9.61 8.86
CA ALA A 149 -8.28 -8.66 7.85
C ALA A 149 -8.80 -7.23 8.13
N ASP A 150 -8.14 -6.26 7.52
CA ASP A 150 -8.56 -4.87 7.49
C ASP A 150 -9.80 -4.70 6.61
N ARG A 151 -10.83 -4.02 7.14
CA ARG A 151 -12.07 -3.78 6.41
C ARG A 151 -11.88 -3.01 5.11
N ARG A 152 -10.84 -2.19 4.99
CA ARG A 152 -10.54 -1.49 3.73
C ARG A 152 -10.26 -2.46 2.59
N LEU A 153 -9.67 -3.63 2.87
CA LEU A 153 -9.43 -4.67 1.88
C LEU A 153 -10.76 -5.25 1.37
N THR A 154 -11.68 -5.59 2.28
CA THR A 154 -13.01 -6.11 1.93
C THR A 154 -13.88 -5.06 1.26
N ASP A 155 -13.89 -3.82 1.75
CA ASP A 155 -14.67 -2.71 1.17
C ASP A 155 -14.22 -2.41 -0.26
N THR A 156 -12.90 -2.42 -0.50
CA THR A 156 -12.33 -2.22 -1.83
C THR A 156 -12.73 -3.36 -2.77
N PHE A 157 -12.66 -4.62 -2.30
CA PHE A 157 -13.12 -5.75 -3.09
C PHE A 157 -14.62 -5.67 -3.43
N VAL A 158 -15.47 -5.32 -2.48
CA VAL A 158 -16.92 -5.14 -2.69
C VAL A 158 -17.17 -4.03 -3.71
N ALA A 159 -16.45 -2.91 -3.62
CA ALA A 159 -16.55 -1.83 -4.59
C ALA A 159 -16.13 -2.27 -6.01
N TYR A 160 -15.05 -3.04 -6.13
CA TYR A 160 -14.55 -3.55 -7.41
C TYR A 160 -15.47 -4.62 -8.04
N SER A 161 -16.17 -5.39 -7.21
CA SER A 161 -16.99 -6.53 -7.63
C SER A 161 -18.50 -6.25 -7.68
N LYS A 162 -18.93 -5.03 -7.33
CA LYS A 162 -20.34 -4.63 -7.13
C LYS A 162 -21.34 -5.14 -8.18
N TYR A 163 -20.94 -5.18 -9.45
CA TYR A 163 -21.81 -5.59 -10.57
C TYR A 163 -21.41 -6.91 -11.23
N GLN A 164 -20.57 -7.71 -10.57
CA GLN A 164 -20.02 -8.95 -11.11
C GLN A 164 -20.69 -10.21 -10.53
N GLY A 165 -21.62 -10.06 -9.58
CA GLY A 165 -22.31 -11.19 -8.94
C GLY A 165 -21.37 -12.07 -8.11
N LEU A 166 -20.31 -11.49 -7.55
CA LEU A 166 -19.37 -12.17 -6.68
C LEU A 166 -19.83 -12.08 -5.23
N GLU A 167 -19.56 -13.12 -4.45
CA GLU A 167 -19.92 -13.21 -3.04
C GLU A 167 -18.65 -13.10 -2.19
N LEU A 168 -18.70 -12.25 -1.17
CA LEU A 168 -17.68 -12.18 -0.13
C LEU A 168 -18.18 -12.97 1.09
N VAL A 169 -17.36 -13.88 1.59
CA VAL A 169 -17.63 -14.67 2.79
C VAL A 169 -16.53 -14.40 3.81
N GLU A 170 -16.94 -14.01 5.02
CA GLU A 170 -16.01 -13.88 6.14
C GLU A 170 -15.68 -15.25 6.72
N ILE A 171 -14.40 -15.47 7.04
CA ILE A 171 -13.87 -16.75 7.50
C ILE A 171 -13.12 -16.55 8.82
N SER A 172 -13.33 -17.44 9.78
CA SER A 172 -12.56 -17.44 11.03
C SER A 172 -11.10 -17.82 10.76
N PRO A 173 -10.11 -17.20 11.42
CA PRO A 173 -8.72 -17.66 11.38
C PRO A 173 -8.57 -19.14 11.70
N ASP A 174 -9.34 -19.68 12.65
CA ASP A 174 -9.25 -21.06 13.13
C ASP A 174 -9.96 -22.08 12.22
N ILE A 175 -10.40 -21.67 11.03
CA ILE A 175 -11.15 -22.51 10.11
C ILE A 175 -10.37 -23.79 9.74
N THR A 176 -11.03 -24.95 9.80
CA THR A 176 -10.45 -26.23 9.37
C THR A 176 -11.05 -26.73 8.06
N GLU A 177 -12.25 -26.28 7.72
CA GLU A 177 -13.00 -26.64 6.51
C GLU A 177 -13.65 -25.41 5.90
N ILE A 178 -13.60 -25.28 4.58
CA ILE A 178 -14.17 -24.15 3.85
C ILE A 178 -15.25 -24.60 2.86
N PRO A 179 -16.15 -23.70 2.44
CA PRO A 179 -17.06 -23.99 1.34
C PRO A 179 -16.31 -24.44 0.08
N LYS A 180 -16.78 -25.53 -0.55
CA LYS A 180 -16.13 -26.15 -1.72
C LYS A 180 -16.14 -25.27 -2.98
N ASP A 181 -16.96 -24.22 -2.98
CA ASP A 181 -17.15 -23.27 -4.06
C ASP A 181 -16.37 -21.95 -3.86
N LEU A 182 -15.49 -21.86 -2.86
CA LEU A 182 -14.57 -20.72 -2.74
C LEU A 182 -13.53 -20.70 -3.87
N ALA A 183 -13.35 -19.54 -4.49
CA ALA A 183 -12.27 -19.23 -5.42
C ALA A 183 -10.93 -19.09 -4.69
N CYS A 184 -10.93 -18.49 -3.51
CA CYS A 184 -9.75 -18.30 -2.69
C CYS A 184 -10.08 -18.15 -1.20
N ILE A 185 -9.06 -18.37 -0.37
CA ILE A 185 -8.94 -17.81 0.97
C ILE A 185 -7.94 -16.66 0.89
N ALA A 186 -8.33 -15.48 1.38
CA ALA A 186 -7.49 -14.31 1.47
C ALA A 186 -7.17 -13.97 2.92
N ILE A 187 -5.88 -13.86 3.20
CA ILE A 187 -5.28 -13.77 4.53
C ILE A 187 -4.55 -12.44 4.60
N GLN A 188 -4.65 -11.73 5.72
CA GLN A 188 -3.75 -10.63 6.03
C GLN A 188 -2.80 -11.08 7.15
N SER A 189 -1.48 -11.01 6.93
CA SER A 189 -0.48 -11.40 7.94
C SER A 189 0.78 -10.51 7.87
N PRO A 190 1.14 -9.78 8.95
CA PRO A 190 0.39 -9.59 10.20
C PRO A 190 -1.02 -9.08 9.94
N ASN A 191 -2.00 -9.56 10.71
CA ASN A 191 -3.41 -9.19 10.56
C ASN A 191 -3.66 -7.76 11.07
N PHE A 192 -4.90 -7.26 10.94
CA PHE A 192 -5.24 -5.88 11.31
C PHE A 192 -4.97 -5.56 12.79
N PHE A 193 -5.04 -6.56 13.67
CA PHE A 193 -4.80 -6.43 15.11
C PHE A 193 -3.33 -6.62 15.48
N GLY A 194 -2.46 -6.89 14.50
CA GLY A 194 -1.02 -7.08 14.67
C GLY A 194 -0.56 -8.54 14.80
N ALA A 195 -1.47 -9.50 14.98
CA ALA A 195 -1.13 -10.91 15.15
C ALA A 195 -0.62 -11.57 13.86
N ILE A 196 0.24 -12.58 14.00
CA ILE A 196 0.74 -13.39 12.88
C ILE A 196 -0.19 -14.57 12.62
N GLU A 197 -0.79 -14.63 11.44
CA GLU A 197 -1.67 -15.74 11.02
C GLU A 197 -0.88 -17.00 10.67
N ASP A 198 -1.48 -18.18 10.88
CA ASP A 198 -0.96 -19.48 10.44
C ASP A 198 -1.18 -19.68 8.92
N VAL A 199 -0.38 -18.97 8.14
CA VAL A 199 -0.45 -18.93 6.67
C VAL A 199 -0.28 -20.31 6.05
N GLU A 200 0.57 -21.16 6.63
CA GLU A 200 0.86 -22.50 6.10
C GLU A 200 -0.36 -23.43 6.20
N ARG A 201 -1.00 -23.47 7.38
CA ARG A 201 -2.22 -24.24 7.58
C ARG A 201 -3.36 -23.73 6.71
N LEU A 202 -3.59 -22.42 6.67
CA LEU A 202 -4.64 -21.81 5.87
C LEU A 202 -4.45 -22.05 4.36
N THR A 203 -3.20 -22.02 3.89
CA THR A 203 -2.87 -22.37 2.50
C THR A 203 -3.17 -23.85 2.21
N THR A 204 -2.85 -24.75 3.15
CA THR A 204 -3.18 -26.18 3.03
C THR A 204 -4.69 -26.41 2.96
N VAL A 205 -5.48 -25.69 3.77
CA VAL A 205 -6.96 -25.75 3.74
C VAL A 205 -7.51 -25.27 2.39
N ALA A 206 -6.99 -24.16 1.85
CA ALA A 206 -7.37 -23.65 0.54
C ALA A 206 -7.14 -24.68 -0.57
N HIS A 207 -5.92 -25.22 -0.65
CA HIS A 207 -5.53 -26.17 -1.70
C HIS A 207 -6.29 -27.48 -1.63
N SER A 208 -6.56 -27.98 -0.42
CA SER A 208 -7.34 -29.22 -0.21
C SER A 208 -8.78 -29.12 -0.77
N ASN A 209 -9.27 -27.89 -0.99
CA ASN A 209 -10.60 -27.61 -1.55
C ASN A 209 -10.55 -27.04 -2.99
N GLY A 210 -9.36 -27.02 -3.61
CA GLY A 210 -9.15 -26.46 -4.95
C GLY A 210 -9.34 -24.94 -5.03
N ALA A 211 -9.29 -24.23 -3.90
CA ALA A 211 -9.26 -22.78 -3.83
C ALA A 211 -7.79 -22.28 -3.85
N LEU A 212 -7.57 -21.05 -4.28
CA LEU A 212 -6.25 -20.42 -4.18
C LEU A 212 -6.02 -19.79 -2.79
N SER A 213 -4.76 -19.64 -2.41
CA SER A 213 -4.35 -18.87 -1.23
C SER A 213 -3.81 -17.50 -1.64
N ILE A 214 -4.37 -16.43 -1.06
CA ILE A 214 -3.90 -15.06 -1.19
C ILE A 214 -3.37 -14.59 0.17
N VAL A 215 -2.19 -13.98 0.20
CA VAL A 215 -1.70 -13.29 1.41
C VAL A 215 -1.43 -11.83 1.14
N HIS A 216 -2.07 -10.95 1.90
CA HIS A 216 -1.76 -9.54 2.02
C HIS A 216 -0.79 -9.33 3.18
N VAL A 217 0.37 -8.73 2.93
CA VAL A 217 1.44 -8.60 3.93
C VAL A 217 1.86 -7.14 4.12
N ASN A 218 2.41 -6.84 5.30
CA ASN A 218 3.27 -5.69 5.45
C ASN A 218 4.66 -6.05 4.87
N PRO A 219 5.18 -5.34 3.85
CA PRO A 219 6.43 -5.73 3.20
C PRO A 219 7.65 -5.58 4.10
N THR A 220 7.62 -4.69 5.10
CA THR A 220 8.69 -4.54 6.09
C THR A 220 8.78 -5.76 6.99
N ALA A 221 7.64 -6.40 7.32
CA ALA A 221 7.62 -7.61 8.13
C ALA A 221 8.39 -8.77 7.48
N LEU A 222 8.45 -8.82 6.15
CA LEU A 222 9.21 -9.84 5.38
C LEU A 222 10.72 -9.73 5.55
N GLY A 223 11.22 -8.66 6.17
CA GLY A 223 12.61 -8.61 6.65
C GLY A 223 12.88 -9.61 7.79
N MET A 224 11.85 -9.98 8.56
CA MET A 224 11.98 -10.83 9.75
C MET A 224 11.30 -12.19 9.60
N PHE A 225 10.13 -12.25 8.96
CA PHE A 225 9.32 -13.46 8.85
C PHE A 225 9.60 -14.22 7.55
N LYS A 226 9.32 -15.53 7.57
CA LYS A 226 9.38 -16.41 6.39
C LYS A 226 8.44 -15.89 5.31
N SER A 227 8.88 -15.91 4.06
CA SER A 227 8.16 -15.28 2.95
C SER A 227 6.92 -16.10 2.53
N PRO A 228 5.84 -15.47 2.04
CA PRO A 228 4.63 -16.18 1.62
C PRO A 228 4.86 -17.29 0.59
N GLY A 229 5.80 -17.10 -0.36
CA GLY A 229 6.14 -18.12 -1.35
C GLY A 229 6.66 -19.42 -0.74
N GLU A 230 7.35 -19.35 0.40
CA GLU A 230 7.84 -20.53 1.13
C GLU A 230 6.73 -21.28 1.89
N TYR A 231 5.53 -20.69 2.02
CA TYR A 231 4.32 -21.38 2.51
C TYR A 231 3.47 -21.96 1.37
N GLY A 232 3.92 -21.82 0.11
CA GLY A 232 3.18 -22.31 -1.05
C GLY A 232 2.00 -21.43 -1.48
N VAL A 233 1.93 -20.18 -1.01
CA VAL A 233 0.89 -19.19 -1.37
C VAL A 233 0.83 -18.99 -2.89
N ASP A 234 -0.35 -18.74 -3.46
CA ASP A 234 -0.53 -18.60 -4.91
C ASP A 234 -0.38 -17.15 -5.39
N ILE A 235 -0.87 -16.20 -4.60
CA ILE A 235 -0.86 -14.76 -4.90
C ILE A 235 -0.49 -13.98 -3.63
N VAL A 236 0.43 -13.02 -3.74
CA VAL A 236 0.85 -12.14 -2.66
C VAL A 236 0.57 -10.71 -3.05
N THR A 237 0.00 -9.95 -2.12
CA THR A 237 -0.21 -8.51 -2.27
C THR A 237 0.33 -7.76 -1.07
N ALA A 238 0.66 -6.49 -1.23
CA ALA A 238 1.08 -5.62 -0.14
C ALA A 238 0.86 -4.18 -0.52
N GLU A 239 0.77 -3.30 0.48
CA GLU A 239 1.03 -1.87 0.28
C GLU A 239 2.55 -1.65 0.29
N GLY A 240 3.10 -1.08 -0.78
CA GLY A 240 4.52 -0.77 -0.93
C GLY A 240 4.97 0.49 -0.20
N GLN A 241 4.04 1.30 0.34
CA GLN A 241 4.34 2.53 1.07
C GLN A 241 5.47 2.41 2.11
N PRO A 242 5.53 1.35 2.95
CA PRO A 242 6.58 1.20 3.96
C PRO A 242 8.00 1.18 3.39
N LEU A 243 8.15 0.86 2.10
CA LEU A 243 9.42 0.75 1.42
C LEU A 243 9.87 2.10 0.86
N GLY A 244 9.88 3.13 1.70
CA GLY A 244 10.47 4.43 1.37
C GLY A 244 9.57 5.40 0.60
N VAL A 245 8.25 5.24 0.66
CA VAL A 245 7.26 6.19 0.11
C VAL A 245 6.64 6.99 1.27
N PRO A 246 6.44 8.31 1.15
CA PRO A 246 5.87 9.11 2.23
C PRO A 246 4.39 8.79 2.45
N MET A 247 3.89 8.94 3.68
CA MET A 247 2.47 8.73 3.98
C MET A 247 1.53 9.66 3.20
N ALA A 248 1.96 10.91 2.96
CA ALA A 248 1.28 11.86 2.07
C ALA A 248 -0.25 11.97 2.25
N PHE A 249 -0.76 11.75 3.47
CA PHE A 249 -2.19 11.73 3.80
C PHE A 249 -3.02 10.76 2.94
N GLY A 250 -2.44 9.60 2.59
CA GLY A 250 -3.12 8.49 1.91
C GLY A 250 -2.60 8.15 0.51
N GLY A 251 -1.68 8.93 -0.05
CA GLY A 251 -1.07 8.58 -1.34
C GLY A 251 -0.41 9.76 -2.08
N PRO A 252 0.15 9.51 -3.27
CA PRO A 252 0.08 8.25 -4.02
C PRO A 252 0.97 7.16 -3.44
N TYR A 253 0.47 5.93 -3.42
CA TYR A 253 1.14 4.73 -2.93
C TYR A 253 1.45 3.75 -4.07
N VAL A 254 1.83 2.51 -3.77
CA VAL A 254 2.02 1.46 -4.80
C VAL A 254 1.67 0.09 -4.25
N GLY A 255 0.66 -0.55 -4.82
CA GLY A 255 0.35 -1.93 -4.49
C GLY A 255 1.38 -2.88 -5.10
N LEU A 256 1.98 -3.73 -4.26
CA LEU A 256 2.80 -4.85 -4.71
C LEU A 256 1.88 -6.01 -5.09
N PHE A 257 2.17 -6.67 -6.21
CA PHE A 257 1.39 -7.82 -6.67
C PHE A 257 2.31 -8.87 -7.28
N ALA A 258 2.35 -10.05 -6.67
CA ALA A 258 3.13 -11.18 -7.15
C ALA A 258 2.32 -12.48 -7.12
N CYS A 259 2.64 -13.44 -7.98
CA CYS A 259 1.96 -14.72 -8.00
C CYS A 259 2.87 -15.84 -8.49
N LYS A 260 2.38 -17.09 -8.41
CA LYS A 260 2.99 -18.23 -9.12
C LYS A 260 2.90 -18.00 -10.63
N LYS A 261 3.94 -18.40 -11.35
CA LYS A 261 4.11 -18.23 -12.80
C LYS A 261 2.97 -18.86 -13.60
N VAL A 262 2.38 -19.95 -13.10
CA VAL A 262 1.21 -20.60 -13.73
C VAL A 262 0.02 -19.65 -13.91
N HIS A 263 -0.10 -18.61 -13.08
CA HIS A 263 -1.19 -17.64 -13.16
C HIS A 263 -0.85 -16.35 -13.92
N ILE A 264 0.37 -16.20 -14.46
CA ILE A 264 0.86 -14.95 -15.08
C ILE A 264 -0.08 -14.40 -16.17
N ARG A 265 -0.78 -15.28 -16.91
CA ARG A 265 -1.71 -14.86 -17.97
C ARG A 265 -2.98 -14.16 -17.45
N GLN A 266 -3.29 -14.31 -16.16
CA GLN A 266 -4.43 -13.67 -15.49
C GLN A 266 -4.02 -12.45 -14.63
N MET A 267 -2.72 -12.16 -14.56
CA MET A 267 -2.16 -11.07 -13.78
C MET A 267 -2.68 -9.71 -14.28
N PRO A 268 -3.08 -8.80 -13.39
CA PRO A 268 -3.48 -7.43 -13.74
C PRO A 268 -2.24 -6.57 -14.06
N GLY A 269 -2.46 -5.51 -14.85
CA GLY A 269 -1.45 -4.49 -15.11
C GLY A 269 -0.26 -4.94 -15.98
N ARG A 270 0.73 -4.05 -16.04
CA ARG A 270 1.91 -4.18 -16.90
C ARG A 270 2.88 -5.20 -16.33
N ILE A 271 3.56 -5.92 -17.22
CA ILE A 271 4.71 -6.76 -16.88
C ILE A 271 5.86 -6.34 -17.78
N ILE A 272 7.02 -6.07 -17.19
CA ILE A 272 8.25 -5.78 -17.91
C ILE A 272 9.06 -7.06 -18.03
N GLY A 273 9.42 -7.42 -19.26
CA GLY A 273 10.25 -8.57 -19.58
C GLY A 273 11.63 -8.15 -20.04
N ARG A 274 12.64 -8.94 -19.67
CA ARG A 274 13.97 -8.89 -20.26
C ARG A 274 13.92 -9.56 -21.64
N THR A 275 14.53 -8.93 -22.63
CA THR A 275 14.62 -9.38 -24.03
C THR A 275 16.00 -9.06 -24.60
N THR A 276 16.21 -9.31 -25.89
CA THR A 276 17.39 -8.89 -26.64
C THR A 276 17.00 -8.04 -27.85
N ASP A 277 17.83 -7.05 -28.19
CA ASP A 277 17.65 -6.24 -29.40
C ASP A 277 18.19 -6.95 -30.66
N THR A 278 18.16 -6.25 -31.81
CA THR A 278 18.64 -6.77 -33.11
C THR A 278 20.15 -7.03 -33.16
N GLN A 279 20.91 -6.56 -32.17
CA GLN A 279 22.36 -6.77 -32.02
C GLN A 279 22.68 -7.79 -30.90
N GLY A 280 21.66 -8.42 -30.31
CA GLY A 280 21.83 -9.39 -29.22
C GLY A 280 22.12 -8.76 -27.86
N ARG A 281 22.00 -7.43 -27.71
CA ARG A 281 22.21 -6.74 -26.44
C ARG A 281 20.97 -6.90 -25.56
N VAL A 282 21.18 -6.99 -24.25
CA VAL A 282 20.08 -7.07 -23.29
C VAL A 282 19.27 -5.78 -23.32
N GLY A 283 17.95 -5.91 -23.40
CA GLY A 283 17.00 -4.81 -23.25
C GLY A 283 15.77 -5.24 -22.46
N TYR A 284 14.90 -4.28 -22.18
CA TYR A 284 13.64 -4.48 -21.47
C TYR A 284 12.48 -3.95 -22.29
N ALA A 285 11.31 -4.57 -22.18
CA ALA A 285 10.09 -4.13 -22.86
C ALA A 285 8.85 -4.56 -22.08
N LEU A 286 7.73 -3.86 -22.28
CA LEU A 286 6.44 -4.34 -21.83
C LEU A 286 6.09 -5.65 -22.56
N THR A 287 5.67 -6.67 -21.82
CA THR A 287 5.36 -8.00 -22.35
C THR A 287 3.98 -8.46 -21.92
N LEU A 288 3.45 -9.46 -22.63
CA LEU A 288 2.11 -10.00 -22.42
C LEU A 288 1.02 -8.91 -22.43
N GLN A 289 1.20 -7.86 -23.24
CA GLN A 289 0.31 -6.70 -23.29
C GLN A 289 -1.10 -7.05 -23.77
N THR A 290 -1.29 -8.21 -24.41
CA THR A 290 -2.61 -8.71 -24.80
C THR A 290 -3.55 -8.94 -23.62
N ARG A 291 -3.07 -8.88 -22.37
CA ARG A 291 -3.91 -8.87 -21.16
C ARG A 291 -4.55 -7.52 -20.86
N GLU A 292 -3.96 -6.43 -21.36
CA GLU A 292 -4.26 -5.06 -20.93
C GLU A 292 -5.39 -4.41 -21.72
N GLN A 293 -6.00 -3.37 -21.12
CA GLN A 293 -7.18 -2.69 -21.64
C GLN A 293 -7.01 -2.11 -23.06
N HIS A 294 -5.81 -1.66 -23.43
CA HIS A 294 -5.59 -1.00 -24.73
C HIS A 294 -5.63 -1.99 -25.90
N ILE A 295 -5.48 -3.29 -25.63
CA ILE A 295 -5.63 -4.36 -26.62
C ILE A 295 -6.95 -5.10 -26.43
N ARG A 296 -7.26 -5.52 -25.20
CA ARG A 296 -8.38 -6.42 -24.91
C ARG A 296 -9.67 -5.76 -24.47
N ARG A 297 -9.64 -4.44 -24.20
CA ARG A 297 -10.80 -3.64 -23.81
C ARG A 297 -11.58 -4.30 -22.67
N GLU A 298 -12.85 -4.61 -22.86
CA GLU A 298 -13.73 -5.23 -21.87
C GLU A 298 -13.31 -6.66 -21.46
N ARG A 299 -12.46 -7.32 -22.25
CA ARG A 299 -11.95 -8.68 -21.96
C ARG A 299 -10.56 -8.68 -21.29
N ALA A 300 -10.07 -7.50 -20.92
CA ALA A 300 -8.79 -7.36 -20.23
C ALA A 300 -8.83 -7.99 -18.84
N THR A 301 -7.67 -8.27 -18.26
CA THR A 301 -7.59 -8.82 -16.90
C THR A 301 -7.94 -7.79 -15.83
N SER A 302 -7.85 -6.49 -16.16
CA SER A 302 -8.14 -5.35 -15.30
C SER A 302 -8.35 -4.09 -16.16
N ASN A 303 -9.02 -3.07 -15.61
CA ASN A 303 -9.17 -1.76 -16.22
C ASN A 303 -7.94 -0.84 -16.00
N ILE A 304 -6.97 -1.26 -15.18
CA ILE A 304 -5.80 -0.45 -14.83
C ILE A 304 -5.05 0.03 -16.10
N CYS A 305 -4.73 1.32 -16.13
CA CYS A 305 -3.97 1.95 -17.21
C CYS A 305 -2.80 2.73 -16.62
N THR A 306 -2.98 3.99 -16.24
CA THR A 306 -2.02 4.67 -15.36
C THR A 306 -1.86 3.83 -14.09
N SER A 307 -0.62 3.60 -13.66
CA SER A 307 -0.29 2.97 -12.39
C SER A 307 0.62 3.95 -11.62
N THR A 308 1.37 3.47 -10.64
CA THR A 308 2.14 4.27 -9.68
C THR A 308 3.64 4.03 -9.88
N GLN A 309 4.09 4.02 -11.13
CA GLN A 309 5.48 3.71 -11.51
C GLN A 309 6.52 4.58 -10.78
N LEU A 310 6.21 5.85 -10.54
CA LEU A 310 7.10 6.75 -9.82
C LEU A 310 7.26 6.35 -8.34
N MET A 311 6.20 5.83 -7.71
CA MET A 311 6.28 5.25 -6.36
C MET A 311 7.02 3.91 -6.40
N GLY A 312 6.82 3.11 -7.45
CA GLY A 312 7.64 1.92 -7.71
C GLY A 312 9.14 2.23 -7.81
N LEU A 313 9.53 3.35 -8.43
CA LEU A 313 10.92 3.83 -8.42
C LEU A 313 11.40 4.11 -6.99
N MET A 314 10.59 4.77 -6.15
CA MET A 314 10.96 5.02 -4.74
C MET A 314 11.21 3.71 -4.00
N VAL A 315 10.33 2.72 -4.16
CA VAL A 315 10.46 1.38 -3.59
C VAL A 315 11.75 0.71 -4.05
N THR A 316 12.04 0.73 -5.36
CA THR A 316 13.27 0.14 -5.92
C THR A 316 14.52 0.82 -5.36
N VAL A 317 14.56 2.15 -5.31
CA VAL A 317 15.73 2.90 -4.82
C VAL A 317 15.90 2.70 -3.31
N TYR A 318 14.82 2.69 -2.54
CA TYR A 318 14.85 2.46 -1.10
C TYR A 318 15.42 1.06 -0.77
N THR A 319 14.86 0.03 -1.40
CA THR A 319 15.29 -1.36 -1.18
C THR A 319 16.71 -1.60 -1.68
N ALA A 320 17.12 -0.99 -2.80
CA ALA A 320 18.50 -1.03 -3.27
C ALA A 320 19.47 -0.29 -2.33
N THR A 321 19.05 0.84 -1.75
CA THR A 321 19.86 1.63 -0.81
C THR A 321 20.10 0.89 0.50
N LEU A 322 19.07 0.26 1.06
CA LEU A 322 19.18 -0.49 2.31
C LEU A 322 19.78 -1.88 2.11
N GLY A 323 19.51 -2.50 0.96
CA GLY A 323 19.82 -3.90 0.69
C GLY A 323 19.13 -4.86 1.67
N LYS A 324 19.46 -6.14 1.56
CA LYS A 324 18.88 -7.20 2.39
C LYS A 324 19.09 -6.94 3.89
N GLN A 325 20.29 -6.52 4.29
CA GLN A 325 20.59 -6.31 5.72
C GLN A 325 19.83 -5.10 6.28
N GLY A 326 19.76 -3.98 5.56
CA GLY A 326 19.04 -2.80 6.04
C GLY A 326 17.54 -3.06 6.21
N ILE A 327 16.91 -3.84 5.32
CA ILE A 327 15.50 -4.24 5.49
C ILE A 327 15.31 -5.11 6.75
N LYS A 328 16.25 -6.03 7.03
CA LYS A 328 16.23 -6.82 8.28
C LYS A 328 16.36 -5.94 9.51
N ASP A 329 17.27 -4.96 9.47
CA ASP A 329 17.53 -4.06 10.59
C ASP A 329 16.31 -3.17 10.87
N VAL A 330 15.67 -2.62 9.83
CA VAL A 330 14.43 -1.84 9.94
C VAL A 330 13.31 -2.70 10.54
N ALA A 331 13.11 -3.92 10.04
CA ALA A 331 12.10 -4.83 10.56
C ALA A 331 12.35 -5.17 12.04
N ASN A 332 13.59 -5.47 12.41
CA ASN A 332 13.97 -5.76 13.79
C ASN A 332 13.77 -4.54 14.70
N LEU A 333 14.10 -3.33 14.24
CA LEU A 333 13.84 -2.10 15.01
C LEU A 333 12.35 -1.87 15.25
N CYS A 334 11.51 -2.05 14.23
CA CYS A 334 10.05 -1.95 14.38
C CYS A 334 9.54 -2.97 15.42
N TYR A 335 9.96 -4.23 15.28
CA TYR A 335 9.59 -5.30 16.21
C TYR A 335 9.99 -4.98 17.66
N GLN A 336 11.28 -4.69 17.89
CA GLN A 336 11.79 -4.47 19.25
C GLN A 336 11.16 -3.25 19.92
N LYS A 337 10.96 -2.16 19.17
CA LYS A 337 10.34 -0.94 19.70
C LYS A 337 8.85 -1.11 19.99
N ALA A 338 8.12 -1.84 19.14
CA ALA A 338 6.72 -2.16 19.40
C ALA A 338 6.56 -3.03 20.64
N HIS A 339 7.42 -4.04 20.83
CA HIS A 339 7.39 -4.89 22.02
C HIS A 339 7.83 -4.13 23.29
N TYR A 340 8.76 -3.20 23.17
CA TYR A 340 9.10 -2.28 24.27
C TYR A 340 7.88 -1.44 24.67
N ALA A 341 7.22 -0.79 23.70
CA ALA A 341 6.04 0.01 23.94
C ALA A 341 4.90 -0.81 24.59
N ALA A 342 4.60 -1.98 24.02
CA ALA A 342 3.60 -2.89 24.56
C ALA A 342 3.91 -3.29 26.02
N SER A 343 5.16 -3.68 26.31
CA SER A 343 5.60 -4.08 27.66
C SER A 343 5.48 -2.94 28.67
N GLU A 344 5.82 -1.70 28.29
CA GLU A 344 5.68 -0.56 29.20
C GLU A 344 4.21 -0.16 29.41
N ILE A 345 3.37 -0.26 28.38
CA ILE A 345 1.94 0.03 28.48
C ILE A 345 1.21 -1.04 29.31
N ASP A 346 1.56 -2.32 29.19
CA ASP A 346 0.94 -3.42 29.96
C ASP A 346 1.24 -3.36 31.47
N LYS A 347 2.23 -2.55 31.88
CA LYS A 347 2.53 -2.25 33.29
C LYS A 347 1.60 -1.19 33.89
N LEU A 348 0.88 -0.44 33.06
CA LEU A 348 0.00 0.63 33.53
C LEU A 348 -1.29 0.04 34.10
N ASN A 349 -1.82 0.68 35.14
CA ASN A 349 -3.10 0.27 35.72
C ASN A 349 -4.23 0.46 34.71
N ASN A 350 -5.11 -0.54 34.60
CA ASN A 350 -6.31 -0.53 33.74
C ASN A 350 -6.04 -0.49 32.22
N PHE A 351 -4.81 -0.73 31.79
CA PHE A 351 -4.48 -0.99 30.39
C PHE A 351 -4.11 -2.47 30.23
N SER A 352 -4.36 -3.03 29.05
CA SER A 352 -3.86 -4.36 28.69
C SER A 352 -3.56 -4.46 27.20
N ILE A 353 -2.64 -5.33 26.82
CA ILE A 353 -2.24 -5.54 25.43
C ILE A 353 -2.86 -6.80 24.82
N GLU A 354 -3.34 -6.66 23.59
CA GLU A 354 -3.68 -7.75 22.69
C GLU A 354 -2.97 -7.56 21.33
N PRO A 355 -2.60 -8.63 20.59
CA PRO A 355 -2.71 -10.02 21.00
C PRO A 355 -1.69 -10.37 22.10
N ARG A 356 -2.03 -11.31 22.99
CA ARG A 356 -1.04 -11.91 23.92
C ARG A 356 0.04 -12.77 23.23
N GLY A 357 -0.14 -13.07 21.95
CA GLY A 357 0.79 -13.85 21.12
C GLY A 357 1.83 -13.00 20.38
N THR A 358 2.45 -13.59 19.36
CA THR A 358 3.42 -12.88 18.52
C THR A 358 2.73 -11.84 17.63
N PHE A 359 3.22 -10.61 17.67
CA PHE A 359 2.87 -9.53 16.75
C PHE A 359 4.12 -8.93 16.11
N PHE A 360 3.96 -8.07 15.11
CA PHE A 360 5.09 -7.39 14.46
C PHE A 360 5.33 -5.99 15.05
N HIS A 361 4.67 -4.98 14.49
CA HIS A 361 4.89 -3.56 14.83
C HIS A 361 3.61 -2.80 15.18
N GLU A 362 2.50 -3.53 15.23
CA GLU A 362 1.20 -3.04 15.65
C GLU A 362 0.62 -3.99 16.71
N PHE A 363 -0.12 -3.42 17.65
CA PHE A 363 -0.82 -4.14 18.70
C PHE A 363 -1.99 -3.30 19.23
N VAL A 364 -2.98 -3.97 19.79
CA VAL A 364 -4.16 -3.36 20.40
C VAL A 364 -3.87 -3.08 21.87
N VAL A 365 -4.17 -1.86 22.30
CA VAL A 365 -4.23 -1.47 23.70
C VAL A 365 -5.71 -1.40 24.10
N ASN A 366 -6.15 -2.28 24.99
CA ASN A 366 -7.45 -2.13 25.63
C ASN A 366 -7.34 -1.03 26.68
N CYS A 367 -8.13 0.02 26.49
CA CYS A 367 -8.10 1.23 27.28
C CYS A 367 -9.19 1.20 28.38
N PRO A 368 -8.98 1.92 29.50
CA PRO A 368 -9.98 2.02 30.57
C PRO A 368 -11.22 2.82 30.16
N VAL A 369 -11.08 3.69 29.15
CA VAL A 369 -12.13 4.54 28.58
C VAL A 369 -12.03 4.55 27.07
N PRO A 370 -13.03 5.10 26.35
CA PRO A 370 -12.99 5.15 24.90
C PRO A 370 -11.70 5.81 24.35
N PRO A 371 -11.00 5.18 23.38
CA PRO A 371 -9.78 5.70 22.78
C PRO A 371 -9.91 7.13 22.26
N ARG A 372 -11.09 7.54 21.79
CA ARG A 372 -11.38 8.93 21.42
C ARG A 372 -11.05 9.95 22.52
N GLU A 373 -11.36 9.63 23.78
CA GLU A 373 -11.08 10.53 24.91
C GLU A 373 -9.58 10.59 25.21
N ILE A 374 -8.91 9.44 25.19
CA ILE A 374 -7.46 9.33 25.34
C ILE A 374 -6.75 10.11 24.23
N ASN A 375 -7.16 9.91 22.97
CA ASN A 375 -6.60 10.61 21.82
C ASN A 375 -6.80 12.13 21.90
N ALA A 376 -7.93 12.61 22.41
CA ALA A 376 -8.14 14.04 22.63
C ALA A 376 -7.18 14.62 23.69
N ALA A 377 -6.85 13.85 24.74
CA ALA A 377 -5.87 14.24 25.74
C ALA A 377 -4.42 14.16 25.22
N LEU A 378 -4.08 13.12 24.46
CA LEU A 378 -2.79 12.96 23.80
C LEU A 378 -2.51 14.08 22.78
N LEU A 379 -3.54 14.49 22.03
CA LEU A 379 -3.41 15.55 21.03
C LEU A 379 -2.97 16.88 21.66
N LYS A 380 -3.45 17.21 22.86
CA LYS A 380 -3.02 18.41 23.62
C LYS A 380 -1.53 18.37 24.01
N ARG A 381 -0.90 17.20 23.93
CA ARG A 381 0.54 16.96 24.21
C ARG A 381 1.35 16.77 22.92
N ASN A 382 0.78 17.08 21.76
CA ASN A 382 1.34 16.82 20.43
C ASN A 382 1.66 15.34 20.18
N ILE A 383 0.82 14.44 20.70
CA ILE A 383 0.90 13.00 20.45
C ILE A 383 -0.37 12.59 19.71
N LEU A 384 -0.20 12.07 18.49
CA LEU A 384 -1.25 11.33 17.80
C LEU A 384 -1.17 9.90 18.33
N GLY A 385 -2.18 9.48 19.10
CA GLY A 385 -2.24 8.11 19.62
C GLY A 385 -2.58 7.09 18.53
N GLY A 386 -3.13 5.95 18.94
CA GLY A 386 -3.51 4.88 18.02
C GLY A 386 -4.86 5.11 17.35
N LEU A 387 -5.17 4.26 16.37
CA LEU A 387 -6.49 4.23 15.72
C LEU A 387 -7.53 3.68 16.71
N ASP A 388 -8.64 4.39 16.87
CA ASP A 388 -9.80 3.89 17.62
C ASP A 388 -10.46 2.75 16.85
N ILE A 389 -10.46 1.55 17.44
CA ILE A 389 -11.05 0.34 16.87
C ILE A 389 -12.17 -0.20 17.77
N SER A 390 -12.84 0.68 18.51
CA SER A 390 -13.93 0.33 19.43
C SER A 390 -15.09 -0.41 18.77
N ASP A 391 -15.22 -0.33 17.43
CA ASP A 391 -16.20 -1.07 16.65
C ASP A 391 -15.82 -2.55 16.42
N ARG A 392 -14.57 -2.93 16.72
CA ARG A 392 -14.03 -4.30 16.59
C ARG A 392 -13.53 -4.89 17.91
N SER A 393 -13.10 -4.06 18.85
CA SER A 393 -12.65 -4.43 20.19
C SER A 393 -13.06 -3.32 21.16
N GLU A 394 -13.93 -3.60 22.14
CA GLU A 394 -14.43 -2.59 23.07
C GLU A 394 -13.27 -1.83 23.73
N ASN A 395 -13.28 -0.49 23.63
CA ASN A 395 -12.20 0.41 24.04
C ASN A 395 -10.80 0.04 23.50
N GLY A 396 -10.73 -0.63 22.36
CA GLY A 396 -9.48 -1.00 21.71
C GLY A 396 -8.87 0.16 20.94
N MET A 397 -7.59 0.43 21.18
CA MET A 397 -6.79 1.38 20.43
C MET A 397 -5.63 0.65 19.72
N LEU A 398 -5.60 0.65 18.39
CA LEU A 398 -4.53 0.06 17.61
C LEU A 398 -3.33 1.01 17.55
N ILE A 399 -2.23 0.64 18.20
CA ILE A 399 -0.97 1.39 18.21
C ILE A 399 0.01 0.81 17.21
N CYS A 400 0.72 1.68 16.51
CA CYS A 400 1.85 1.34 15.65
C CYS A 400 3.15 1.97 16.15
N VAL A 401 4.25 1.21 16.07
CA VAL A 401 5.60 1.69 16.40
C VAL A 401 6.58 1.26 15.32
N THR A 402 7.17 2.23 14.61
CA THR A 402 8.17 1.98 13.56
C THR A 402 9.60 2.27 14.03
N GLU A 403 10.59 2.07 13.16
CA GLU A 403 11.98 2.41 13.42
C GLU A 403 12.21 3.91 13.65
N THR A 404 11.29 4.77 13.22
CA THR A 404 11.39 6.23 13.38
C THR A 404 11.04 6.72 14.78
N ILE A 405 10.22 5.96 15.53
CA ILE A 405 9.84 6.32 16.90
C ILE A 405 11.02 6.09 17.84
N LEU A 406 11.42 7.10 18.60
CA LEU A 406 12.54 6.98 19.53
C LEU A 406 12.06 6.45 20.88
N LYS A 407 12.97 5.87 21.68
CA LYS A 407 12.61 5.35 23.00
C LYS A 407 11.94 6.41 23.88
N HIS A 408 12.47 7.63 23.89
CA HIS A 408 11.90 8.71 24.68
C HIS A 408 10.49 9.14 24.21
N ASP A 409 10.15 8.93 22.93
CA ASP A 409 8.80 9.17 22.42
C ASP A 409 7.82 8.14 22.98
N ILE A 410 8.24 6.87 23.04
CA ILE A 410 7.50 5.78 23.67
C ILE A 410 7.32 6.08 25.17
N ASP A 411 8.39 6.47 25.86
CA ASP A 411 8.33 6.83 27.28
C ASP A 411 7.35 8.00 27.54
N ARG A 412 7.31 8.99 26.63
CA ARG A 412 6.35 10.12 26.68
C ARG A 412 4.91 9.65 26.50
N LEU A 413 4.66 8.73 25.58
CA LEU A 413 3.33 8.11 25.41
C LEU A 413 2.92 7.38 26.69
N VAL A 414 3.79 6.53 27.24
CA VAL A 414 3.52 5.75 28.46
C VAL A 414 3.21 6.67 29.65
N SER A 415 4.01 7.73 29.85
CA SER A 415 3.76 8.72 30.90
C SER A 415 2.40 9.41 30.72
N ALA A 416 2.07 9.81 29.48
CA ALA A 416 0.79 10.44 29.20
C ALA A 416 -0.39 9.50 29.45
N LEU A 417 -0.30 8.23 29.04
CA LEU A 417 -1.33 7.21 29.29
C LEU A 417 -1.52 6.95 30.79
N SER A 418 -0.41 6.88 31.55
CA SER A 418 -0.44 6.71 33.01
C SER A 418 -1.17 7.85 33.73
N GLU A 419 -0.87 9.09 33.35
CA GLU A 419 -1.53 10.28 33.90
C GLU A 419 -3.01 10.33 33.54
N ILE A 420 -3.37 9.99 32.30
CA ILE A 420 -4.76 9.93 31.85
C ILE A 420 -5.52 8.84 32.62
N GLY A 421 -4.97 7.63 32.69
CA GLY A 421 -5.60 6.50 33.38
C GLY A 421 -5.72 6.68 34.90
N SER A 422 -4.90 7.53 35.52
CA SER A 422 -5.02 7.87 36.95
C SER A 422 -6.06 8.97 37.23
N SER A 423 -6.46 9.71 36.20
CA SER A 423 -7.42 10.83 36.29
C SER A 423 -8.88 10.41 36.01
N LEU A 424 -9.06 9.15 35.64
CA LEU A 424 -10.32 8.47 35.32
C LEU A 424 -10.61 7.45 36.44
#